data_AF-A0A251TSM3-F1
#
_entry.id   AF-A0A251TSM3-F1
#
_cell.length_a   1.000
_cell.length_b   1.000
_cell.length_c   1.000
_cell.angle_alpha   90.00
_cell.angle_beta   90.00
_cell.angle_gamma   90.00
#
_symmetry.space_group_name_H-M   'P 1'
#
loop_
_entity.id
_entity.type
_entity.pdbx_description
1 polymer ?
#
loop_
_entity_poly.entity_id
_entity_poly.type
_entity_poly.pdbx_seq_one_letter_code
_entity_poly.pdbx_strand_id
1 'polypeptide(L)'
;MVKQTKASSGIIWNSFKELEETELERVQHDFPILNFLIPLPKYLTASSSSLLDQDQTFFPWLDQQPPKSVLYVSFRSISKVDEKEFLEIAHGLVHSKQAFLWVVRPRFVKGSTSLELLPNGFPGESGRVVEWAPQQEVLAHEATGAFWTHSGWNSTLESVCEGVAMICSPFRGDQPLDARYMSGLLRVGCI
;
A
#
# COMPACT_ATOMS: atom_id res chain seq x y z
N MET A 1 3.91 -7.23 24.81
CA MET A 1 4.82 -7.03 23.67
C MET A 1 5.96 -6.08 24.05
N VAL A 2 5.70 -4.79 24.31
CA VAL A 2 6.74 -3.78 24.62
C VAL A 2 7.75 -4.20 25.69
N LYS A 3 7.30 -4.72 26.85
CA LYS A 3 8.21 -5.17 27.93
C LYS A 3 9.21 -6.23 27.47
N GLN A 4 8.78 -7.16 26.61
CA GLN A 4 9.64 -8.22 26.09
C GLN A 4 10.56 -7.68 24.99
N THR A 5 10.07 -6.77 24.15
CA THR A 5 10.89 -6.07 23.15
C THR A 5 12.02 -5.29 23.83
N LYS A 6 11.77 -4.61 24.96
CA LYS A 6 12.81 -3.91 25.74
C LYS A 6 13.82 -4.85 26.40
N ALA A 7 13.46 -6.12 26.61
CA ALA A 7 14.31 -7.13 27.23
C ALA A 7 15.09 -7.97 26.20
N SER A 8 14.93 -7.73 24.89
CA SER A 8 15.69 -8.44 23.86
C SER A 8 17.12 -7.93 23.75
N SER A 9 17.97 -8.67 23.03
CA SER A 9 19.35 -8.25 22.74
C SER A 9 19.45 -7.19 21.64
N GLY A 10 18.36 -6.93 20.91
CA GLY A 10 18.30 -5.97 19.83
C GLY A 10 16.97 -5.97 19.10
N ILE A 11 16.73 -4.93 18.31
CA ILE A 11 15.52 -4.71 17.52
C ILE A 11 15.92 -4.35 16.10
N ILE A 12 15.29 -5.00 15.13
CA ILE A 12 15.36 -4.63 13.72
C ILE A 12 14.06 -3.91 13.37
N TRP A 13 14.20 -2.67 12.92
CA TRP A 13 13.12 -1.83 12.43
C TRP A 13 13.14 -1.87 10.91
N ASN A 14 12.03 -2.28 10.30
CA ASN A 14 11.86 -2.17 8.86
C ASN A 14 11.58 -0.70 8.50
N SER A 15 12.63 0.10 8.43
CA SER A 15 12.62 1.55 8.23
C SER A 15 14.03 2.03 7.87
N PHE A 16 14.23 3.33 7.67
CA PHE A 16 15.55 3.94 7.47
C PHE A 16 15.64 5.29 8.19
N LYS A 17 16.87 5.70 8.49
CA LYS A 17 17.15 6.85 9.37
C LYS A 17 16.44 8.12 8.87
N GLU A 18 16.58 8.43 7.59
CA GLU A 18 16.07 9.66 6.98
C GLU A 18 14.53 9.69 6.91
N LEU A 19 13.86 8.53 7.01
CA LEU A 19 12.40 8.47 7.01
C LEU A 19 11.81 8.91 8.34
N GLU A 20 12.45 8.52 9.44
CA GLU A 20 11.90 8.63 10.81
C GLU A 20 12.85 9.35 11.78
N GLU A 21 13.69 10.25 11.26
CA GLU A 21 14.78 10.86 12.03
C GLU A 21 14.29 11.54 13.32
N THR A 22 13.10 12.17 13.29
CA THR A 22 12.49 12.84 14.44
C THR A 22 12.10 11.90 15.57
N GLU A 23 11.87 10.62 15.26
CA GLU A 23 11.43 9.63 16.24
C GLU A 23 12.61 8.81 16.80
N LEU A 24 13.79 8.88 16.18
CA LEU A 24 14.96 8.07 16.56
C LEU A 24 15.42 8.33 17.99
N GLU A 25 15.45 9.59 18.43
CA GLU A 25 15.84 9.93 19.81
C GLU A 25 14.89 9.28 20.82
N ARG A 26 13.58 9.29 20.52
CA ARG A 26 12.57 8.64 21.37
C ARG A 26 12.73 7.14 21.38
N VAL A 27 12.96 6.52 20.21
CA VAL A 27 13.18 5.07 20.10
C VAL A 27 14.42 4.65 20.90
N GLN A 28 15.53 5.40 20.80
CA GLN A 28 16.76 5.11 21.56
C GLN A 28 16.55 5.25 23.07
N HIS A 29 15.79 6.26 23.51
CA HIS A 29 15.45 6.44 24.92
C HIS A 29 14.54 5.30 25.44
N ASP A 30 13.50 4.95 24.69
CA ASP A 30 12.52 3.95 25.12
C ASP A 30 13.04 2.52 25.01
N PHE A 31 13.93 2.27 24.05
CA PHE A 31 14.56 0.97 23.79
C PHE A 31 16.09 1.11 23.83
N PRO A 32 16.71 1.15 25.03
CA PRO A 32 18.15 1.33 25.23
C PRO A 32 18.94 0.05 24.94
N ILE A 33 18.59 -0.62 23.84
CA ILE A 33 19.23 -1.82 23.30
C ILE A 33 19.66 -1.55 21.85
N LEU A 34 20.32 -2.51 21.20
CA LEU A 34 20.77 -2.32 19.82
C LEU A 34 19.57 -2.14 18.88
N ASN A 35 19.52 -1.03 18.15
CA ASN A 35 18.48 -0.72 17.17
C ASN A 35 19.09 -0.68 15.77
N PHE A 36 18.56 -1.48 14.85
CA PHE A 36 18.98 -1.52 13.45
C PHE A 36 17.82 -1.08 12.56
N LEU A 37 18.00 0.02 11.82
CA LEU A 37 17.05 0.46 10.82
C LEU A 37 17.47 -0.07 9.45
N ILE A 38 16.67 -0.95 8.87
CA ILE A 38 16.96 -1.58 7.57
C ILE A 38 15.71 -1.47 6.69
N PRO A 39 15.74 -0.72 5.58
CA PRO A 39 14.61 -0.62 4.67
C PRO A 39 14.54 -1.88 3.80
N LEU A 40 13.88 -2.92 4.29
CA LEU A 40 13.84 -4.24 3.64
C LEU A 40 13.39 -4.17 2.17
N PRO A 41 12.39 -3.35 1.77
CA PRO A 41 11.98 -3.27 0.37
C PRO A 41 13.10 -2.83 -0.59
N LYS A 42 14.14 -2.10 -0.11
CA LYS A 42 15.28 -1.73 -0.97
C LYS A 42 16.20 -2.92 -1.32
N TYR A 43 16.14 -4.00 -0.54
CA TYR A 43 17.04 -5.14 -0.70
C TYR A 43 16.31 -6.38 -1.22
N LEU A 44 15.03 -6.54 -0.88
CA LEU A 44 14.26 -7.74 -1.17
C LEU A 44 12.83 -7.36 -1.51
N THR A 45 12.28 -7.96 -2.57
CA THR A 45 10.83 -7.93 -2.80
C THR A 45 10.17 -9.06 -2.03
N ALA A 46 8.98 -8.80 -1.50
CA ALA A 46 8.24 -9.82 -0.75
C ALA A 46 7.51 -10.84 -1.66
N SER A 47 7.73 -10.78 -2.98
CA SER A 47 6.99 -11.57 -3.97
C SER A 47 7.12 -13.08 -3.75
N SER A 48 8.32 -13.57 -3.39
CA SER A 48 8.56 -14.99 -3.10
C SER A 48 7.88 -15.50 -1.82
N SER A 49 7.39 -14.59 -0.98
CA SER A 49 6.66 -14.90 0.25
C SER A 49 5.14 -14.69 0.12
N SER A 50 4.65 -14.48 -1.11
CA SER A 50 3.22 -14.32 -1.36
C SER A 50 2.44 -15.56 -0.92
N LEU A 51 1.35 -15.33 -0.18
CA LEU A 51 0.43 -16.40 0.26
C LEU A 51 -0.66 -16.71 -0.77
N LEU A 52 -0.78 -15.87 -1.80
CA LEU A 52 -1.76 -15.95 -2.87
C LEU A 52 -1.04 -15.90 -4.21
N ASP A 53 -1.63 -16.53 -5.21
CA ASP A 53 -1.13 -16.47 -6.58
C ASP A 53 -1.17 -15.01 -7.07
N GLN A 54 -0.05 -14.55 -7.62
CA GLN A 54 0.10 -13.18 -8.08
C GLN A 54 -0.29 -13.11 -9.55
N ASP A 55 -1.32 -12.32 -9.87
CA ASP A 55 -1.64 -12.01 -11.26
C ASP A 55 -0.53 -11.13 -11.83
N GLN A 56 -0.01 -11.51 -12.99
CA GLN A 56 0.98 -10.76 -13.76
C GLN A 56 0.50 -10.50 -15.19
N THR A 57 -0.70 -10.96 -15.55
CA THR A 57 -1.27 -10.87 -16.90
C THR A 57 -1.58 -9.44 -17.31
N PHE A 58 -1.64 -8.51 -16.35
CA PHE A 58 -1.86 -7.09 -16.59
C PHE A 58 -0.57 -6.30 -16.90
N PHE A 59 0.64 -6.85 -16.74
CA PHE A 59 1.87 -6.12 -17.06
C PHE A 59 1.91 -5.63 -18.51
N PRO A 60 1.53 -6.43 -19.53
CA PRO A 60 1.41 -5.93 -20.91
C PRO A 60 0.45 -4.75 -21.07
N TRP A 61 -0.54 -4.60 -20.18
CA TRP A 61 -1.41 -3.42 -20.16
C TRP A 61 -0.72 -2.22 -19.51
N LEU A 62 0.07 -2.42 -18.46
CA LEU A 62 0.91 -1.37 -17.84
C LEU A 62 1.99 -0.86 -18.81
N ASP A 63 2.61 -1.74 -19.60
CA ASP A 63 3.61 -1.41 -20.63
C ASP A 63 3.05 -0.46 -21.71
N GLN A 64 1.73 -0.43 -21.90
CA GLN A 64 1.04 0.43 -22.86
C GLN A 64 0.60 1.78 -22.28
N GLN A 65 0.77 1.98 -20.96
CA GLN A 65 0.38 3.22 -20.31
C GLN A 65 1.52 4.25 -20.38
N PRO A 66 1.21 5.55 -20.56
CA PRO A 66 2.21 6.59 -20.40
C PRO A 66 2.90 6.55 -19.03
N PRO A 67 4.15 7.02 -18.93
CA PRO A 67 4.84 7.13 -17.64
C PRO A 67 4.02 7.94 -16.62
N LYS A 68 3.94 7.44 -15.40
CA LYS A 68 3.24 8.07 -14.27
C LYS A 68 1.76 8.39 -14.52
N SER A 69 1.06 7.64 -15.37
CA SER A 69 -0.37 7.83 -15.68
C SER A 69 -1.33 6.85 -15.00
N VAL A 70 -0.81 5.87 -14.25
CA VAL A 70 -1.63 4.83 -13.59
C VAL A 70 -1.70 5.04 -12.10
N LEU A 71 -2.92 5.01 -11.56
CA LEU A 71 -3.19 4.89 -10.15
C LEU A 71 -3.21 3.41 -9.75
N TYR A 72 -2.24 2.99 -8.94
CA TYR A 72 -2.31 1.69 -8.27
C TYR A 72 -3.20 1.80 -7.02
N VAL A 73 -4.10 0.85 -6.79
CA VAL A 73 -5.05 0.87 -5.67
C VAL A 73 -5.01 -0.47 -4.96
N SER A 74 -4.74 -0.46 -3.65
CA SER A 74 -4.73 -1.67 -2.82
C SER A 74 -5.01 -1.35 -1.35
N PHE A 75 -6.04 -2.00 -0.79
CA PHE A 75 -6.39 -1.88 0.64
C PHE A 75 -5.95 -3.09 1.47
N ARG A 76 -5.09 -3.96 0.91
CA ARG A 76 -4.45 -5.14 1.53
C ARG A 76 -5.42 -6.15 2.16
N SER A 77 -4.84 -7.20 2.75
CA SER A 77 -5.46 -8.49 3.09
C SER A 77 -6.46 -8.51 4.25
N ILE A 78 -6.56 -7.46 5.07
CA ILE A 78 -7.39 -7.51 6.30
C ILE A 78 -8.42 -6.38 6.43
N SER A 79 -8.40 -5.41 5.53
CA SER A 79 -9.38 -4.31 5.52
C SER A 79 -10.71 -4.80 4.96
N LYS A 80 -11.83 -4.46 5.59
CA LYS A 80 -13.17 -4.78 5.07
C LYS A 80 -14.02 -3.52 5.00
N VAL A 81 -14.54 -3.25 3.82
CA VAL A 81 -15.50 -2.17 3.56
C VAL A 81 -16.92 -2.71 3.54
N ASP A 82 -17.90 -1.84 3.73
CA ASP A 82 -19.26 -2.16 3.33
C ASP A 82 -19.46 -1.99 1.80
N GLU A 83 -20.60 -2.45 1.30
CA GLU A 83 -20.93 -2.39 -0.13
C GLU A 83 -21.00 -0.95 -0.63
N LYS A 84 -21.52 -0.02 0.19
CA LYS A 84 -21.65 1.37 -0.18
C LYS A 84 -20.27 2.00 -0.37
N GLU A 85 -19.38 1.84 0.59
CA GLU A 85 -17.98 2.28 0.51
C GLU A 85 -17.27 1.68 -0.71
N PHE A 86 -17.47 0.39 -0.99
CA PHE A 86 -16.90 -0.27 -2.17
C PHE A 86 -17.37 0.36 -3.49
N LEU A 87 -18.67 0.62 -3.61
CA LEU A 87 -19.26 1.27 -4.78
C LEU A 87 -18.78 2.72 -4.92
N GLU A 88 -18.68 3.48 -3.83
CA GLU A 88 -18.14 4.84 -3.86
C GLU A 88 -16.68 4.87 -4.30
N ILE A 89 -15.86 3.88 -3.89
CA ILE A 89 -14.48 3.73 -4.41
C ILE A 89 -14.50 3.48 -5.91
N ALA A 90 -15.32 2.53 -6.39
CA ALA A 90 -15.43 2.22 -7.82
C ALA A 90 -15.88 3.45 -8.63
N HIS A 91 -16.88 4.18 -8.13
CA HIS A 91 -17.34 5.42 -8.73
C HIS A 91 -16.24 6.49 -8.73
N GLY A 92 -15.54 6.69 -7.62
CA GLY A 92 -14.43 7.64 -7.53
C GLY A 92 -13.33 7.35 -8.56
N LEU A 93 -12.96 6.08 -8.74
CA LEU A 93 -11.97 5.66 -9.74
C LEU A 93 -12.41 6.03 -11.16
N VAL A 94 -13.65 5.72 -11.54
CA VAL A 94 -14.19 6.09 -12.86
C VAL A 94 -14.25 7.61 -13.04
N HIS A 95 -14.73 8.35 -12.04
CA HIS A 95 -14.85 9.81 -12.10
C HIS A 95 -13.49 10.53 -12.14
N SER A 96 -12.42 9.91 -11.63
CA SER A 96 -11.07 10.46 -11.68
C SER A 96 -10.54 10.63 -13.11
N LYS A 97 -11.08 9.84 -14.06
CA LYS A 97 -10.61 9.73 -15.45
C LYS A 97 -9.13 9.32 -15.58
N GLN A 98 -8.53 8.83 -14.51
CA GLN A 98 -7.18 8.27 -14.51
C GLN A 98 -7.25 6.78 -14.83
N ALA A 99 -6.21 6.26 -15.50
CA ALA A 99 -6.05 4.84 -15.61
C ALA A 99 -5.77 4.25 -14.23
N PHE A 100 -6.30 3.06 -13.92
CA PHE A 100 -6.08 2.46 -12.61
C PHE A 100 -5.90 0.94 -12.67
N LEU A 101 -5.07 0.43 -11.78
CA LEU A 101 -4.97 -0.99 -11.45
C LEU A 101 -5.44 -1.17 -10.01
N TRP A 102 -6.60 -1.81 -9.83
CA TRP A 102 -7.19 -2.01 -8.52
C TRP A 102 -7.11 -3.47 -8.08
N VAL A 103 -6.42 -3.70 -6.96
CA VAL A 103 -6.38 -5.01 -6.30
C VAL A 103 -7.59 -5.15 -5.37
N VAL A 104 -8.56 -5.96 -5.79
CA VAL A 104 -9.76 -6.29 -5.03
C VAL A 104 -9.68 -7.75 -4.61
N ARG A 105 -9.17 -7.99 -3.40
CA ARG A 105 -9.12 -9.34 -2.85
C ARG A 105 -10.52 -9.93 -2.62
N PRO A 106 -10.67 -11.26 -2.68
CA PRO A 106 -11.88 -11.92 -2.22
C PRO A 106 -12.24 -11.52 -0.78
N ARG A 107 -13.53 -11.27 -0.54
CA ARG A 107 -14.10 -10.88 0.77
C ARG A 107 -13.54 -9.54 1.31
N PHE A 108 -13.16 -8.63 0.42
CA PHE A 108 -12.92 -7.24 0.74
C PHE A 108 -14.21 -6.55 1.20
N VAL A 109 -15.34 -6.86 0.56
CA VAL A 109 -16.67 -6.40 0.96
C VAL A 109 -17.29 -7.36 1.98
N LYS A 110 -17.87 -6.82 3.05
CA LYS A 110 -18.55 -7.61 4.08
C LYS A 110 -19.71 -8.40 3.48
N GLY A 111 -19.65 -9.73 3.56
CA GLY A 111 -20.73 -10.62 3.13
C GLY A 111 -20.75 -10.96 1.64
N SER A 112 -19.73 -10.56 0.86
CA SER A 112 -19.67 -10.78 -0.59
C SER A 112 -18.31 -11.34 -1.04
N THR A 113 -18.26 -11.93 -2.23
CA THR A 113 -17.01 -12.25 -2.93
C THR A 113 -16.25 -11.01 -3.44
N SER A 114 -16.88 -9.82 -3.37
CA SER A 114 -16.41 -8.47 -3.77
C SER A 114 -16.52 -8.19 -5.27
N LEU A 115 -16.00 -9.04 -6.15
CA LEU A 115 -16.01 -8.77 -7.59
C LEU A 115 -17.42 -8.76 -8.21
N GLU A 116 -18.35 -9.54 -7.65
CA GLU A 116 -19.75 -9.60 -8.10
C GLU A 116 -20.53 -8.28 -7.90
N LEU A 117 -20.02 -7.38 -7.05
CA LEU A 117 -20.63 -6.09 -6.73
C LEU A 117 -20.14 -4.97 -7.66
N LEU A 118 -19.19 -5.24 -8.56
CA LEU A 118 -18.70 -4.24 -9.49
C LEU A 118 -19.83 -3.81 -10.45
N PRO A 119 -20.00 -2.50 -10.71
CA PRO A 119 -21.03 -2.02 -11.63
C PRO A 119 -20.88 -2.60 -13.04
N ASN A 120 -22.00 -2.74 -13.76
CA ASN A 120 -21.98 -3.16 -15.17
C ASN A 120 -21.07 -2.25 -16.00
N GLY A 121 -20.16 -2.86 -16.76
CA GLY A 121 -19.18 -2.13 -17.59
C GLY A 121 -17.93 -1.66 -16.85
N PHE A 122 -17.81 -1.89 -15.55
CA PHE A 122 -16.57 -1.68 -14.80
C PHE A 122 -15.55 -2.79 -15.10
N PRO A 123 -14.23 -2.50 -15.16
CA PRO A 123 -13.55 -1.21 -14.99
C PRO A 123 -13.44 -0.36 -16.26
N GLY A 124 -14.15 -0.71 -17.34
CA GLY A 124 -14.01 -0.08 -18.66
C GLY A 124 -12.66 -0.40 -19.31
N GLU A 125 -12.28 0.38 -20.33
CA GLU A 125 -11.02 0.17 -21.06
C GLU A 125 -9.79 0.67 -20.29
N SER A 126 -9.96 1.76 -19.53
CA SER A 126 -8.90 2.48 -18.82
C SER A 126 -8.52 1.87 -17.46
N GLY A 127 -9.23 0.84 -16.98
CA GLY A 127 -8.95 0.23 -15.68
C GLY A 127 -8.69 -1.27 -15.76
N ARG A 128 -8.03 -1.81 -14.74
CA ARG A 128 -7.86 -3.24 -14.51
C ARG A 128 -8.19 -3.57 -13.07
N VAL A 129 -8.83 -4.72 -12.86
CA VAL A 129 -9.13 -5.26 -11.53
C VAL A 129 -8.54 -6.65 -11.44
N VAL A 130 -7.77 -6.90 -10.39
CA VAL A 130 -7.16 -8.21 -10.12
C VAL A 130 -7.34 -8.55 -8.65
N GLU A 131 -7.30 -9.84 -8.32
CA GLU A 131 -7.46 -10.27 -6.93
C GLU A 131 -6.19 -10.08 -6.11
N TRP A 132 -5.02 -10.24 -6.74
CA TRP A 132 -3.72 -10.14 -6.11
C TRP A 132 -2.63 -9.80 -7.14
N ALA A 133 -1.61 -9.06 -6.72
CA ALA A 133 -0.55 -8.55 -7.60
C ALA A 133 0.82 -8.56 -6.89
N PRO A 134 1.93 -8.63 -7.64
CA PRO A 134 3.27 -8.38 -7.11
C PRO A 134 3.44 -6.87 -6.83
N GLN A 135 2.97 -6.45 -5.64
CA GLN A 135 2.75 -5.03 -5.31
C GLN A 135 3.99 -4.15 -5.51
N GLN A 136 5.17 -4.59 -5.06
CA GLN A 136 6.37 -3.78 -5.19
C GLN A 136 6.80 -3.66 -6.65
N GLU A 137 6.67 -4.72 -7.43
CA GLU A 137 6.94 -4.73 -8.86
C GLU A 137 5.98 -3.80 -9.63
N VAL A 138 4.71 -3.72 -9.21
CA VAL A 138 3.74 -2.73 -9.74
C VAL A 138 4.14 -1.31 -9.38
N LEU A 139 4.55 -1.06 -8.13
CA LEU A 139 5.00 0.26 -7.68
C LEU A 139 6.27 0.72 -8.40
N ALA A 140 7.18 -0.21 -8.71
CA ALA A 140 8.41 0.05 -9.46
C ALA A 140 8.16 0.31 -10.96
N HIS A 141 7.00 -0.08 -11.49
CA HIS A 141 6.67 0.09 -12.90
C HIS A 141 6.58 1.57 -13.29
N GLU A 142 7.13 1.95 -14.45
CA GLU A 142 7.23 3.36 -14.87
C GLU A 142 5.87 4.05 -15.03
N ALA A 143 4.85 3.29 -15.45
CA ALA A 143 3.48 3.74 -15.57
C ALA A 143 2.84 4.18 -14.24
N THR A 144 3.31 3.66 -13.10
CA THR A 144 2.70 3.91 -11.79
C THR A 144 3.02 5.32 -11.31
N GLY A 145 1.98 6.18 -11.29
CA GLY A 145 2.07 7.59 -10.90
C GLY A 145 1.74 7.85 -9.44
N ALA A 146 0.79 7.10 -8.89
CA ALA A 146 0.35 7.23 -7.50
C ALA A 146 -0.15 5.89 -6.94
N PHE A 147 -0.18 5.79 -5.62
CA PHE A 147 -0.67 4.62 -4.89
C PHE A 147 -1.76 5.00 -3.90
N TRP A 148 -3.00 4.58 -4.15
CA TRP A 148 -4.07 4.63 -3.17
C TRP A 148 -4.00 3.43 -2.23
N THR A 149 -3.58 3.70 -1.00
CA THR A 149 -3.24 2.69 0.00
C THR A 149 -4.08 2.83 1.28
N HIS A 150 -4.35 1.70 1.91
CA HIS A 150 -4.80 1.65 3.30
C HIS A 150 -3.77 2.13 4.34
N SER A 151 -2.59 2.57 3.91
CA SER A 151 -1.50 3.10 4.76
C SER A 151 -0.93 2.11 5.76
N GLY A 152 -0.97 0.80 5.49
CA GLY A 152 -0.24 -0.18 6.31
C GLY A 152 1.26 -0.10 6.06
N TRP A 153 2.07 -0.18 7.13
CA TRP A 153 3.50 0.13 7.09
C TRP A 153 4.32 -0.49 5.94
N ASN A 154 4.13 -1.79 5.63
CA ASN A 154 4.87 -2.40 4.50
C ASN A 154 4.53 -1.77 3.16
N SER A 155 3.24 -1.55 2.89
CA SER A 155 2.78 -0.93 1.65
C SER A 155 3.26 0.53 1.56
N THR A 156 3.24 1.24 2.69
CA THR A 156 3.78 2.59 2.78
C THR A 156 5.28 2.62 2.47
N LEU A 157 6.06 1.74 3.09
CA LEU A 157 7.51 1.70 2.90
C LEU A 157 7.91 1.24 1.49
N GLU A 158 7.19 0.29 0.90
CA GLU A 158 7.34 -0.08 -0.52
C GLU A 158 7.11 1.14 -1.42
N SER A 159 6.03 1.91 -1.21
CA SER A 159 5.75 3.14 -1.97
C SER A 159 6.88 4.18 -1.86
N VAL A 160 7.37 4.39 -0.64
CA VAL A 160 8.50 5.30 -0.38
C VAL A 160 9.76 4.82 -1.10
N CYS A 161 10.05 3.52 -1.04
CA CYS A 161 11.23 2.92 -1.65
C CYS A 161 11.25 2.98 -3.18
N GLU A 162 10.07 2.95 -3.81
CA GLU A 162 9.87 3.10 -5.26
C GLU A 162 9.56 4.54 -5.69
N GLY A 163 9.50 5.50 -4.76
CA GLY A 163 9.28 6.92 -5.07
C GLY A 163 7.88 7.22 -5.62
N VAL A 164 6.85 6.51 -5.15
CA VAL A 164 5.46 6.69 -5.57
C VAL A 164 4.69 7.45 -4.48
N ALA A 165 4.03 8.55 -4.88
CA ALA A 165 3.19 9.35 -3.98
C ALA A 165 1.89 8.62 -3.60
N MET A 166 1.35 8.90 -2.42
CA MET A 166 0.24 8.13 -1.85
C MET A 166 -1.07 8.91 -1.70
N ILE A 167 -2.19 8.22 -1.87
CA ILE A 167 -3.50 8.60 -1.33
C ILE A 167 -3.77 7.65 -0.17
N CYS A 168 -4.05 8.18 1.02
CA CYS A 168 -4.08 7.42 2.27
C CYS A 168 -5.51 7.27 2.80
N SER A 169 -6.04 6.04 2.80
CA SER A 169 -7.35 5.73 3.42
C SER A 169 -7.19 4.68 4.53
N PRO A 170 -6.74 5.10 5.73
CA PRO A 170 -6.45 4.18 6.81
C PRO A 170 -7.72 3.57 7.42
N PHE A 171 -7.65 2.32 7.87
CA PHE A 171 -8.77 1.61 8.52
C PHE A 171 -8.54 1.38 10.01
N ARG A 172 -7.39 0.82 10.41
CA ARG A 172 -7.16 0.35 11.78
C ARG A 172 -5.68 0.20 12.13
N GLY A 173 -5.42 0.00 13.42
CA GLY A 173 -4.06 -0.24 13.92
C GLY A 173 -3.21 1.02 13.83
N ASP A 174 -2.00 0.86 13.30
CA ASP A 174 -1.00 1.90 13.00
C ASP A 174 -1.38 2.80 11.82
N GLN A 175 -2.23 2.33 10.90
CA GLN A 175 -2.54 2.99 9.63
C GLN A 175 -2.91 4.49 9.73
N PRO A 176 -3.73 4.96 10.69
CA PRO A 176 -4.03 6.39 10.81
C PRO A 176 -2.81 7.24 11.19
N LEU A 177 -1.89 6.68 11.98
CA LEU A 177 -0.64 7.35 12.34
C LEU A 177 0.30 7.39 11.13
N ASP A 178 0.44 6.26 10.42
CA ASP A 178 1.23 6.17 9.20
C ASP A 178 0.74 7.17 8.15
N ALA A 179 -0.57 7.19 7.89
CA ALA A 179 -1.22 8.13 6.98
C ALA A 179 -0.93 9.59 7.36
N ARG A 180 -1.07 9.93 8.65
CA ARG A 180 -0.81 11.29 9.15
C ARG A 180 0.66 11.66 9.06
N TYR A 181 1.56 10.73 9.34
CA TYR A 181 3.00 10.94 9.24
C TYR A 181 3.42 11.21 7.79
N MET A 182 2.95 10.36 6.87
CA MET A 182 3.26 10.45 5.44
C MET A 182 2.66 11.68 4.77
N SER A 183 1.40 12.02 5.09
CA SER A 183 0.72 13.17 4.47
C SER A 183 1.08 14.51 5.13
N GLY A 184 1.21 14.54 6.47
CA GLY A 184 1.41 15.78 7.22
C GLY A 184 2.87 16.17 7.36
N LEU A 185 3.71 15.23 7.81
CA LEU A 185 5.11 15.51 8.12
C LEU A 185 5.99 15.39 6.87
N LEU A 186 5.94 14.24 6.20
CA LEU A 186 6.78 13.97 5.02
C LEU A 186 6.21 14.57 3.73
N ARG A 187 4.89 14.82 3.68
CA ARG A 187 4.19 15.41 2.53
C ARG A 187 4.36 14.61 1.23
N VAL A 188 4.43 13.28 1.36
CA VAL A 188 4.50 12.33 0.23
C VAL A 188 3.15 11.67 -0.07
N GLY A 189 2.07 12.20 0.51
CA GLY A 189 0.71 11.78 0.20
C GLY A 189 -0.37 12.74 0.69
N CYS A 190 -1.62 12.39 0.44
CA CYS A 190 -2.81 13.08 0.94
C CYS A 190 -3.78 12.09 1.62
N ILE A 191 -4.70 12.62 2.43
CA ILE A 191 -5.81 11.88 3.04
C ILE A 191 -7.11 12.33 2.37
#